data_AF-A0A2D9Z792-F1
#
_entry.id   AF-A0A2D9Z792-F1
#
_cell.length_a   1.000
_cell.length_b   1.000
_cell.length_c   1.000
_cell.angle_alpha   90.00
_cell.angle_beta   90.00
_cell.angle_gamma   90.00
#
_symmetry.space_group_name_H-M   'P 1'
#
loop_
_entity.id
_entity.type
_entity.pdbx_description
1 polymer ?
#
loop_
_entity_poly.entity_id
_entity_poly.type
_entity_poly.pdbx_seq_one_letter_code
_entity_poly.pdbx_strand_id
1 'polypeptide(L)'
;MLRRLIVFSFVITAMLDGAYAADQQLAKGRVFHDANFNQEFDKGEKVLAGIKVSNGNQVVTTTDEGTYEISVTDDTILFVIKPAGWMTPVSENNLPRFYYIHKPQGSPEGTRFAGVAPTGALPASVDFPLYPVKEPETFKAIMFADPQPRNQQEVDYLIQDVLEELVGTDAAFGVTLGDIMFDDLSLFDSQNQGIALVGIPWYNVIGNHDVNREAKRDEHSDETFERVFGPAYYSFEYGKAHFVVMDNVDWYYDEGTKKHGYRGGISKAQMAFLENDLKLVPQDKLVVLMMHIPITSMEQRGAIFKLLKERPFTMSVSGHQHYQRHLYLDQEDGWEGEKPHHHVINVTASGSWWRGMKKFGDTPHAYSRDGVPNGYSIVTFDGNQYAFQYQAANRPADYQMHISAPVQYSNEQAAFAYTNVFSGSEKTEVTALLRNRKGKRMKLEVIPAHTEVDQDYKKLYDQEQALKEKLGGKIDWVEMSAPVQAGHQWKAKLPTGLPAGMYTIEFQAKQPNGAVYQGLRPIRVVK
;
A
#
# COMPACT_ATOMS: atom_id res chain seq x y z
N MET A 1 7.60 -86.36 -11.56
CA MET A 1 7.52 -85.06 -12.28
C MET A 1 6.09 -84.55 -12.20
N LEU A 2 5.80 -83.62 -11.28
CA LEU A 2 4.48 -83.00 -11.16
C LEU A 2 4.70 -81.48 -11.02
N ARG A 3 4.38 -80.74 -12.08
CA ARG A 3 4.48 -79.27 -12.14
C ARG A 3 3.37 -78.67 -11.28
N ARG A 4 3.73 -77.85 -10.29
CA ARG A 4 2.79 -76.99 -9.56
C ARG A 4 2.59 -75.70 -10.38
N LEU A 5 1.36 -75.48 -10.84
CA LEU A 5 0.90 -74.18 -11.36
C LEU A 5 0.73 -73.23 -10.16
N ILE A 6 1.40 -72.08 -10.19
CA ILE A 6 1.12 -70.95 -9.30
C ILE A 6 0.26 -69.98 -10.11
N VAL A 7 -1.00 -69.81 -9.70
CA VAL A 7 -1.91 -68.80 -10.24
C VAL A 7 -1.72 -67.53 -9.42
N PHE A 8 -1.21 -66.46 -10.05
CA PHE A 8 -1.20 -65.13 -9.46
C PHE A 8 -2.56 -64.47 -9.72
N SER A 9 -3.36 -64.30 -8.65
CA SER A 9 -4.52 -63.39 -8.69
C SER A 9 -4.02 -61.96 -8.52
N PHE A 10 -4.10 -61.16 -9.60
CA PHE A 10 -4.01 -59.70 -9.50
C PHE A 10 -5.31 -59.16 -8.91
N VAL A 11 -5.27 -58.71 -7.67
CA VAL A 11 -6.32 -57.85 -7.08
C VAL A 11 -5.99 -56.42 -7.52
N ILE A 12 -6.76 -55.90 -8.47
CA ILE A 12 -6.77 -54.46 -8.79
C ILE A 12 -7.61 -53.79 -7.71
N THR A 13 -6.96 -53.22 -6.71
CA THR A 13 -7.60 -52.30 -5.77
C THR A 13 -7.73 -50.96 -6.47
N ALA A 14 -8.92 -50.67 -7.01
CA ALA A 14 -9.26 -49.33 -7.46
C ALA A 14 -9.30 -48.41 -6.23
N MET A 15 -8.25 -47.62 -6.03
CA MET A 15 -8.31 -46.46 -5.15
C MET A 15 -9.21 -45.43 -5.83
N LEU A 16 -10.47 -45.38 -5.39
CA LEU A 16 -11.34 -44.24 -5.61
C LEU A 16 -10.75 -43.08 -4.81
N ASP A 17 -9.93 -42.26 -5.46
CA ASP A 17 -9.65 -40.90 -5.00
C ASP A 17 -10.98 -40.15 -5.06
N GLY A 18 -11.71 -40.17 -3.95
CA GLY A 18 -12.82 -39.27 -3.69
C GLY A 18 -12.25 -37.86 -3.55
N ALA A 19 -12.04 -37.19 -4.69
CA ALA A 19 -11.99 -35.74 -4.71
C ALA A 19 -13.35 -35.27 -4.15
N TYR A 20 -13.33 -34.66 -2.97
CA TYR A 20 -14.46 -33.87 -2.50
C TYR A 20 -14.66 -32.75 -3.52
N ALA A 21 -15.53 -32.96 -4.50
CA ALA A 21 -16.10 -31.88 -5.27
C ALA A 21 -16.90 -31.04 -4.27
N ALA A 22 -16.36 -29.89 -3.87
CA ALA A 22 -17.17 -28.88 -3.20
C ALA A 22 -18.40 -28.64 -4.07
N ASP A 23 -19.59 -28.64 -3.46
CA ASP A 23 -20.85 -28.50 -4.17
C ASP A 23 -20.89 -27.10 -4.80
N GLN A 24 -20.54 -27.00 -6.09
CA GLN A 24 -20.47 -25.73 -6.80
C GLN A 24 -21.89 -25.26 -7.10
N GLN A 25 -22.33 -24.23 -6.39
CA GLN A 25 -23.58 -23.54 -6.64
C GLN A 25 -23.36 -22.44 -7.70
N LEU A 26 -24.44 -21.99 -8.33
CA LEU A 26 -24.42 -20.86 -9.27
C LEU A 26 -25.08 -19.66 -8.63
N ALA A 27 -24.30 -18.63 -8.32
CA ALA A 27 -24.83 -17.34 -7.95
C ALA A 27 -25.33 -16.61 -9.19
N LYS A 28 -26.50 -16.01 -9.06
CA LYS A 28 -27.14 -15.21 -10.09
C LYS A 28 -27.44 -13.84 -9.53
N GLY A 29 -27.42 -12.83 -10.38
CA GLY A 29 -27.60 -11.47 -9.93
C GLY A 29 -27.76 -10.49 -11.05
N ARG A 30 -27.87 -9.22 -10.68
CA ARG A 30 -27.94 -8.09 -11.60
C ARG A 30 -27.01 -6.97 -11.18
N VAL A 31 -26.57 -6.18 -12.15
CA VAL A 31 -25.98 -4.87 -11.88
C VAL A 31 -26.92 -3.81 -12.44
N PHE A 32 -27.22 -2.78 -11.66
CA PHE A 32 -28.22 -1.78 -12.01
C PHE A 32 -27.84 -0.39 -11.52
N HIS A 33 -28.43 0.62 -12.16
CA HIS A 33 -28.40 2.00 -11.68
C HIS A 33 -29.49 2.16 -10.62
N ASP A 34 -29.07 2.21 -9.36
CA ASP A 34 -29.93 2.53 -8.23
C ASP A 34 -30.21 4.03 -8.25
N ALA A 35 -31.40 4.40 -8.72
CA ALA A 35 -31.76 5.79 -8.96
C ALA A 35 -32.31 6.48 -7.72
N ASN A 36 -32.69 5.73 -6.69
CA ASN A 36 -33.31 6.25 -5.47
C ASN A 36 -32.44 6.04 -4.21
N PHE A 37 -31.27 5.41 -4.35
CA PHE A 37 -30.26 5.18 -3.31
C PHE A 37 -30.72 4.22 -2.20
N ASN A 38 -31.67 3.32 -2.49
CA ASN A 38 -32.16 2.33 -1.52
C ASN A 38 -31.41 1.00 -1.55
N GLN A 39 -30.49 0.80 -2.50
CA GLN A 39 -29.67 -0.40 -2.70
C GLN A 39 -30.47 -1.66 -3.06
N GLU A 40 -31.73 -1.52 -3.45
CA GLU A 40 -32.62 -2.60 -3.88
C GLU A 40 -33.02 -2.39 -5.35
N PHE A 41 -33.08 -3.47 -6.14
CA PHE A 41 -33.50 -3.33 -7.53
C PHE A 41 -35.01 -3.08 -7.62
N ASP A 42 -35.39 -1.87 -8.01
CA ASP A 42 -36.77 -1.44 -8.14
C ASP A 42 -37.33 -1.56 -9.56
N LYS A 43 -38.65 -1.71 -9.65
CA LYS A 43 -39.34 -1.75 -10.94
C LYS A 43 -39.14 -0.41 -11.69
N GLY A 44 -38.46 -0.50 -12.83
CA GLY A 44 -38.21 0.65 -13.72
C GLY A 44 -36.78 1.18 -13.64
N GLU A 45 -35.96 0.65 -12.72
CA GLU A 45 -34.54 0.97 -12.68
C GLU A 45 -33.78 0.38 -13.88
N LYS A 46 -32.73 1.10 -14.27
CA LYS A 46 -31.97 0.76 -15.46
C LYS A 46 -30.95 -0.32 -15.12
N VAL A 47 -31.03 -1.45 -15.82
CA VAL A 47 -30.00 -2.49 -15.77
C VAL A 47 -28.73 -2.07 -16.52
N LEU A 48 -27.59 -2.60 -16.10
CA LEU A 48 -26.28 -2.25 -16.65
C LEU A 48 -25.62 -3.48 -17.28
N ALA A 49 -25.46 -3.44 -18.60
CA ALA A 49 -24.80 -4.46 -19.40
C ALA A 49 -23.27 -4.29 -19.45
N GLY A 50 -22.54 -5.38 -19.67
CA GLY A 50 -21.08 -5.39 -19.80
C GLY A 50 -20.32 -5.06 -18.50
N ILE A 51 -20.98 -5.03 -17.35
CA ILE A 51 -20.34 -4.80 -16.06
C ILE A 51 -19.66 -6.09 -15.60
N LYS A 52 -18.42 -5.96 -15.14
CA LYS A 52 -17.60 -7.09 -14.70
C LYS A 52 -17.96 -7.49 -13.27
N VAL A 53 -18.20 -8.78 -13.04
CA VAL A 53 -18.45 -9.39 -11.72
C VAL A 53 -17.49 -10.55 -11.52
N SER A 54 -16.95 -10.70 -10.31
CA SER A 54 -15.98 -11.74 -9.97
C SER A 54 -16.34 -12.48 -8.70
N ASN A 55 -15.82 -13.70 -8.58
CA ASN A 55 -15.82 -14.55 -7.39
C ASN A 55 -14.40 -14.72 -6.80
N GLY A 56 -13.45 -13.84 -7.14
CA GLY A 56 -12.04 -13.97 -6.75
C GLY A 56 -11.21 -14.92 -7.62
N ASN A 57 -11.78 -15.49 -8.69
CA ASN A 57 -11.04 -16.35 -9.62
C ASN A 57 -11.46 -16.10 -11.08
N GLN A 58 -12.76 -16.16 -11.34
CA GLN A 58 -13.36 -15.87 -12.64
C GLN A 58 -13.80 -14.41 -12.70
N VAL A 59 -13.86 -13.86 -13.91
CA VAL A 59 -14.49 -12.58 -14.20
C VAL A 59 -15.50 -12.80 -15.31
N VAL A 60 -16.78 -12.56 -15.01
CA VAL A 60 -17.89 -12.61 -15.99
C VAL A 60 -18.38 -11.20 -16.27
N THR A 61 -19.15 -11.03 -17.35
CA THR A 61 -19.77 -9.75 -17.69
C THR A 61 -21.28 -9.87 -17.68
N THR A 62 -21.98 -8.82 -17.25
CA THR A 62 -23.43 -8.80 -17.31
C THR A 62 -23.96 -8.81 -18.74
N THR A 63 -25.11 -9.48 -18.95
CA THR A 63 -25.82 -9.53 -20.24
C THR A 63 -26.46 -8.18 -20.58
N ASP A 64 -27.11 -8.09 -21.75
CA ASP A 64 -27.88 -6.90 -22.15
C ASP A 64 -29.04 -6.58 -21.19
N GLU A 65 -29.54 -7.60 -20.48
CA GLU A 65 -30.52 -7.47 -19.39
C GLU A 65 -29.88 -7.13 -18.03
N GLY A 66 -28.56 -6.89 -18.00
CA GLY A 66 -27.76 -6.59 -16.83
C GLY A 66 -27.63 -7.73 -15.82
N THR A 67 -27.94 -8.97 -16.23
CA THR A 67 -27.85 -10.16 -15.37
C THR A 67 -26.49 -10.84 -15.48
N TYR A 68 -26.06 -11.58 -14.45
CA TYR A 68 -24.88 -12.44 -14.49
C TYR A 68 -25.15 -13.79 -13.81
N GLU A 69 -24.32 -14.78 -14.14
CA GLU A 69 -24.24 -16.07 -13.45
C GLU A 69 -22.76 -16.47 -13.28
N ILE A 70 -22.39 -16.92 -12.09
CA ILE A 70 -21.00 -17.29 -11.74
C ILE A 70 -20.98 -18.37 -10.67
N SER A 71 -20.00 -19.28 -10.71
CA SER A 71 -19.91 -20.36 -9.72
C SER A 71 -19.45 -19.84 -8.36
N VAL A 72 -20.00 -20.41 -7.29
CA VAL A 72 -19.62 -20.14 -5.91
C VAL A 72 -19.47 -21.44 -5.14
N THR A 73 -18.64 -21.41 -4.11
CA THR A 73 -18.52 -22.45 -3.08
C THR A 73 -19.06 -21.90 -1.76
N ASP A 74 -19.05 -22.72 -0.71
CA ASP A 74 -19.42 -22.28 0.65
C ASP A 74 -18.41 -21.30 1.29
N ASP A 75 -17.39 -20.89 0.53
CA ASP A 75 -16.47 -19.83 0.87
C ASP A 75 -16.14 -19.02 -0.40
N THR A 76 -16.94 -18.00 -0.67
CA THR A 76 -16.76 -17.15 -1.85
C THR A 76 -17.21 -15.73 -1.54
N ILE A 77 -16.39 -14.74 -1.86
CA ILE A 77 -16.80 -13.34 -1.89
C ILE A 77 -17.07 -12.95 -3.36
N LEU A 78 -18.32 -12.65 -3.65
CA LEU A 78 -18.74 -12.10 -4.94
C LEU A 78 -18.58 -10.59 -4.93
N PHE A 79 -18.06 -10.00 -6.00
CA PHE A 79 -17.92 -8.55 -6.08
C PHE A 79 -18.06 -8.01 -7.49
N VAL A 80 -18.62 -6.81 -7.59
CA VAL A 80 -18.65 -6.03 -8.83
C VAL A 80 -17.36 -5.24 -8.98
N ILE A 81 -16.75 -5.29 -10.16
CA ILE A 81 -15.60 -4.43 -10.50
C ILE A 81 -16.18 -3.09 -10.92
N LYS A 82 -16.12 -2.11 -10.01
CA LYS A 82 -16.63 -0.74 -10.22
C LYS A 82 -16.03 -0.17 -11.52
N PRO A 83 -16.84 0.10 -12.55
CA PRO A 83 -16.37 0.70 -13.80
C PRO A 83 -16.13 2.21 -13.65
N ALA A 84 -15.36 2.78 -14.58
CA ALA A 84 -15.20 4.23 -14.66
C ALA A 84 -16.56 4.93 -14.91
N GLY A 85 -16.74 6.11 -14.32
CA GLY A 85 -17.98 6.90 -14.40
C GLY A 85 -19.13 6.41 -13.50
N TRP A 86 -18.86 5.43 -12.64
CA TRP A 86 -19.82 4.90 -11.66
C TRP A 86 -19.19 4.83 -10.27
N MET A 87 -19.96 4.94 -9.21
CA MET A 87 -19.54 4.65 -7.84
C MET A 87 -20.41 3.56 -7.23
N THR A 88 -19.84 2.82 -6.29
CA THR A 88 -20.56 1.86 -5.45
C THR A 88 -21.13 2.57 -4.22
N PRO A 89 -22.11 1.99 -3.52
CA PRO A 89 -22.46 2.45 -2.18
C PRO A 89 -21.24 2.45 -1.26
N VAL A 90 -21.32 3.25 -0.20
CA VAL A 90 -20.34 3.29 0.88
C VAL A 90 -21.04 3.06 2.22
N SER A 91 -20.30 2.55 3.20
CA SER A 91 -20.76 2.45 4.58
C SER A 91 -20.79 3.83 5.26
N GLU A 92 -21.29 3.89 6.49
CA GLU A 92 -21.18 5.08 7.35
C GLU A 92 -19.73 5.52 7.59
N ASN A 93 -18.78 4.58 7.49
CA ASN A 93 -17.35 4.84 7.61
C ASN A 93 -16.66 5.08 6.24
N ASN A 94 -17.42 5.40 5.20
CA ASN A 94 -16.92 5.60 3.82
C ASN A 94 -16.19 4.38 3.22
N LEU A 95 -16.46 3.16 3.70
CA LEU A 95 -15.92 1.94 3.09
C LEU A 95 -16.79 1.50 1.91
N PRO A 96 -16.23 1.27 0.70
CA PRO A 96 -17.00 0.80 -0.45
C PRO A 96 -17.74 -0.52 -0.20
N ARG A 97 -19.03 -0.58 -0.57
CA ARG A 97 -19.89 -1.76 -0.49
C ARG A 97 -20.17 -2.29 -1.89
N PHE A 98 -19.27 -3.12 -2.39
CA PHE A 98 -19.28 -3.62 -3.77
C PHE A 98 -19.29 -5.16 -3.84
N TYR A 99 -19.56 -5.82 -2.70
CA TYR A 99 -19.39 -7.25 -2.55
C TYR A 99 -20.53 -7.90 -1.74
N TYR A 100 -20.64 -9.21 -1.87
CA TYR A 100 -21.47 -10.11 -1.08
C TYR A 100 -20.63 -11.29 -0.62
N ILE A 101 -20.62 -11.56 0.69
CA ILE A 101 -19.89 -12.69 1.26
C ILE A 101 -20.82 -13.90 1.32
N HIS A 102 -20.45 -14.98 0.65
CA HIS A 102 -21.12 -16.27 0.74
C HIS A 102 -20.27 -17.23 1.57
N LYS A 103 -20.58 -17.27 2.87
CA LYS A 103 -20.04 -18.24 3.84
C LYS A 103 -21.19 -18.83 4.66
N PRO A 104 -21.93 -19.85 4.17
CA PRO A 104 -23.15 -20.33 4.82
C PRO A 104 -22.95 -20.76 6.26
N GLN A 105 -21.77 -21.32 6.57
CA GLN A 105 -21.39 -21.77 7.91
C GLN A 105 -20.57 -20.73 8.69
N GLY A 106 -20.29 -19.57 8.10
CA GLY A 106 -19.40 -18.55 8.66
C GLY A 106 -17.94 -18.97 8.64
N SER A 107 -17.09 -18.10 9.17
CA SER A 107 -15.66 -18.34 9.33
C SER A 107 -15.36 -19.41 10.37
N PRO A 108 -14.20 -20.08 10.30
CA PRO A 108 -13.73 -20.97 11.35
C PRO A 108 -13.71 -20.32 12.73
N GLU A 109 -14.14 -21.05 13.75
CA GLU A 109 -14.05 -20.63 15.15
C GLU A 109 -12.61 -20.75 15.71
N GLY A 110 -12.37 -20.14 16.87
CA GLY A 110 -11.15 -20.34 17.65
C GLY A 110 -10.01 -19.35 17.39
N THR A 111 -10.27 -18.28 16.64
CA THR A 111 -9.35 -17.14 16.47
C THR A 111 -9.63 -16.05 17.51
N ARG A 112 -8.64 -15.19 17.79
CA ARG A 112 -8.79 -14.09 18.77
C ARG A 112 -9.83 -13.05 18.33
N PHE A 113 -9.95 -12.83 17.02
CA PHE A 113 -10.86 -11.84 16.43
C PHE A 113 -11.86 -12.55 15.54
N ALA A 114 -13.14 -12.23 15.72
CA ALA A 114 -14.21 -12.89 15.00
C ALA A 114 -14.11 -12.61 13.48
N GLY A 115 -14.21 -13.68 12.69
CA GLY A 115 -14.46 -13.61 11.26
C GLY A 115 -15.94 -13.37 10.95
N VAL A 116 -16.31 -13.62 9.70
CA VAL A 116 -17.66 -13.53 9.13
C VAL A 116 -18.62 -14.49 9.86
N ALA A 117 -19.76 -13.96 10.32
CA ALA A 117 -20.84 -14.78 10.87
C ALA A 117 -21.53 -15.61 9.78
N PRO A 118 -22.21 -16.73 10.12
CA PRO A 118 -22.96 -17.52 9.14
C PRO A 118 -23.90 -16.68 8.28
N THR A 119 -23.67 -16.69 6.97
CA THR A 119 -24.44 -15.87 6.01
C THR A 119 -25.74 -16.55 5.56
N GLY A 120 -25.90 -17.84 5.87
CA GLY A 120 -27.04 -18.65 5.43
C GLY A 120 -26.92 -19.16 4.00
N ALA A 121 -28.01 -19.70 3.47
CA ALA A 121 -28.05 -20.22 2.10
C ALA A 121 -27.84 -19.10 1.06
N LEU A 122 -27.34 -19.46 -0.12
CA LEU A 122 -27.20 -18.53 -1.23
C LEU A 122 -28.56 -17.89 -1.56
N PRO A 123 -28.68 -16.54 -1.59
CA PRO A 123 -29.95 -15.88 -1.92
C PRO A 123 -30.31 -16.12 -3.38
N ALA A 124 -31.59 -15.92 -3.71
CA ALA A 124 -32.09 -16.08 -5.07
C ALA A 124 -31.46 -15.10 -6.08
N SER A 125 -30.99 -13.95 -5.62
CA SER A 125 -30.27 -12.94 -6.40
C SER A 125 -29.22 -12.26 -5.52
N VAL A 126 -28.04 -12.00 -6.06
CA VAL A 126 -27.01 -11.13 -5.50
C VAL A 126 -26.89 -9.92 -6.42
N ASP A 127 -27.51 -8.81 -6.06
CA ASP A 127 -27.58 -7.64 -6.94
C ASP A 127 -26.60 -6.55 -6.49
N PHE A 128 -26.00 -5.84 -7.46
CA PHE A 128 -25.04 -4.77 -7.21
C PHE A 128 -25.58 -3.42 -7.73
N PRO A 129 -25.93 -2.48 -6.83
CA PRO A 129 -26.30 -1.13 -7.21
C PRO A 129 -25.06 -0.29 -7.56
N LEU A 130 -25.17 0.56 -8.58
CA LEU A 130 -24.17 1.56 -8.95
C LEU A 130 -24.83 2.93 -9.15
N TYR A 131 -24.08 3.99 -8.85
CA TYR A 131 -24.51 5.38 -9.04
C TYR A 131 -23.65 6.08 -10.08
N PRO A 132 -24.21 6.79 -11.06
CA PRO A 132 -23.42 7.53 -12.04
C PRO A 132 -22.69 8.68 -11.34
N VAL A 133 -21.39 8.81 -11.61
CA VAL A 133 -20.56 9.89 -11.08
C VAL A 133 -19.67 10.46 -12.18
N LYS A 134 -19.42 11.77 -12.12
CA LYS A 134 -18.46 12.39 -13.02
C LYS A 134 -17.06 12.19 -12.48
N GLU A 135 -16.24 11.48 -13.22
CA GLU A 135 -14.81 11.32 -12.91
C GLU A 135 -14.00 12.24 -13.82
N PRO A 136 -13.23 13.19 -13.27
CA PRO A 136 -12.33 14.01 -14.07
C PRO A 136 -11.16 13.17 -14.62
N GLU A 137 -10.60 13.61 -15.76
CA GLU A 137 -9.42 12.94 -16.35
C GLU A 137 -8.18 13.06 -15.46
N THR A 138 -8.05 14.20 -14.78
CA THR A 138 -7.04 14.44 -13.75
C THR A 138 -7.67 14.35 -12.36
N PHE A 139 -7.16 13.49 -11.49
CA PHE A 139 -7.65 13.34 -10.12
C PHE A 139 -6.51 13.00 -9.16
N LYS A 140 -6.76 13.13 -7.85
CA LYS A 140 -5.80 12.74 -6.80
C LYS A 140 -6.32 11.54 -6.01
N ALA A 141 -5.40 10.72 -5.54
CA ALA A 141 -5.65 9.75 -4.48
C ALA A 141 -4.68 9.99 -3.32
N ILE A 142 -5.15 9.77 -2.10
CA ILE A 142 -4.29 9.76 -0.91
C ILE A 142 -3.83 8.33 -0.66
N MET A 143 -2.53 8.11 -0.46
CA MET A 143 -2.00 6.78 -0.18
C MET A 143 -0.99 6.83 0.96
N PHE A 144 -1.19 5.99 1.98
CA PHE A 144 -0.16 5.67 2.97
C PHE A 144 -0.17 4.19 3.28
N ALA A 145 0.89 3.70 3.89
CA ALA A 145 1.00 2.34 4.39
C ALA A 145 1.23 2.34 5.92
N ASP A 146 1.10 1.18 6.55
CA ASP A 146 1.56 0.91 7.91
C ASP A 146 1.20 2.02 8.93
N PRO A 147 -0.08 2.45 9.04
CA PRO A 147 -0.50 3.23 10.20
C PRO A 147 -0.28 2.43 11.49
N GLN A 148 -0.46 1.12 11.42
CA GLN A 148 0.03 0.10 12.34
C GLN A 148 -0.01 0.47 13.85
N PRO A 149 -1.14 0.99 14.37
CA PRO A 149 -1.27 1.27 15.79
C PRO A 149 -1.29 -0.02 16.60
N ARG A 150 -0.68 0.02 17.77
CA ARG A 150 -0.66 -1.07 18.76
C ARG A 150 -1.84 -1.04 19.74
N ASN A 151 -2.49 0.10 19.86
CA ASN A 151 -3.54 0.39 20.83
C ASN A 151 -4.30 1.66 20.40
N GLN A 152 -5.39 1.99 21.13
CA GLN A 152 -6.20 3.17 20.84
C GLN A 152 -5.41 4.49 20.84
N GLN A 153 -4.41 4.66 21.72
CA GLN A 153 -3.63 5.89 21.75
C GLN A 153 -2.87 6.12 20.42
N GLU A 154 -2.41 5.05 19.76
CA GLU A 154 -1.76 5.17 18.45
C GLU A 154 -2.75 5.35 17.29
N VAL A 155 -3.99 4.88 17.45
CA VAL A 155 -5.09 5.28 16.55
C VAL A 155 -5.32 6.80 16.66
N ASP A 156 -5.31 7.33 17.89
CA ASP A 156 -5.47 8.77 18.12
C ASP A 156 -4.29 9.57 17.55
N TYR A 157 -3.06 9.03 17.60
CA TYR A 157 -1.90 9.64 16.94
C TYR A 157 -2.06 9.71 15.43
N LEU A 158 -2.55 8.65 14.78
CA LEU A 158 -2.85 8.68 13.34
C LEU A 158 -3.85 9.80 13.02
N ILE A 159 -4.94 9.87 13.78
CA ILE A 159 -6.01 10.85 13.56
C ILE A 159 -5.48 12.28 13.69
N GLN A 160 -4.78 12.58 14.78
CA GLN A 160 -4.31 13.94 15.08
C GLN A 160 -3.10 14.37 14.25
N ASP A 161 -2.17 13.45 13.98
CA ASP A 161 -0.90 13.81 13.31
C ASP A 161 -1.01 13.72 11.78
N VAL A 162 -1.87 12.85 11.25
CA VAL A 162 -1.93 12.56 9.81
C VAL A 162 -3.28 12.89 9.18
N LEU A 163 -4.40 12.47 9.80
CA LEU A 163 -5.72 12.59 9.17
C LEU A 163 -6.37 13.96 9.34
N GLU A 164 -6.02 14.72 10.39
CA GLU A 164 -6.61 16.03 10.66
C GLU A 164 -6.47 16.99 9.47
N GLU A 165 -5.28 17.03 8.84
CA GLU A 165 -5.04 17.90 7.67
C GLU A 165 -5.69 17.40 6.38
N LEU A 166 -6.21 16.17 6.36
CA LEU A 166 -6.90 15.57 5.21
C LEU A 166 -8.41 15.83 5.20
N VAL A 167 -8.99 16.32 6.30
CA VAL A 167 -10.44 16.61 6.38
C VAL A 167 -10.82 17.67 5.34
N GLY A 168 -11.72 17.31 4.42
CA GLY A 168 -12.15 18.18 3.33
C GLY A 168 -11.21 18.23 2.13
N THR A 169 -10.32 17.24 1.98
CA THR A 169 -9.50 17.03 0.79
C THR A 169 -10.34 16.94 -0.51
N ASP A 170 -9.72 17.31 -1.64
CA ASP A 170 -10.29 17.18 -2.99
C ASP A 170 -9.93 15.85 -3.68
N ALA A 171 -9.28 14.93 -2.97
CA ALA A 171 -8.94 13.61 -3.49
C ALA A 171 -10.20 12.78 -3.80
N ALA A 172 -10.11 11.95 -4.83
CA ALA A 172 -11.21 11.09 -5.26
C ALA A 172 -11.46 9.92 -4.29
N PHE A 173 -10.39 9.39 -3.71
CA PHE A 173 -10.39 8.29 -2.75
C PHE A 173 -9.05 8.24 -2.00
N GLY A 174 -9.02 7.46 -0.92
CA GLY A 174 -7.80 7.13 -0.21
C GLY A 174 -7.52 5.63 -0.16
N VAL A 175 -6.27 5.27 0.16
CA VAL A 175 -5.80 3.88 0.25
C VAL A 175 -4.88 3.70 1.45
N THR A 176 -5.18 2.69 2.28
CA THR A 176 -4.21 2.13 3.24
C THR A 176 -3.56 0.89 2.61
N LEU A 177 -2.24 0.89 2.43
CA LEU A 177 -1.48 -0.18 1.77
C LEU A 177 -1.02 -1.29 2.75
N GLY A 178 -1.94 -1.75 3.60
CA GLY A 178 -1.70 -2.82 4.57
C GLY A 178 -1.01 -2.38 5.85
N ASP A 179 -0.97 -3.34 6.77
CA ASP A 179 -0.60 -3.17 8.18
C ASP A 179 -1.43 -2.04 8.80
N ILE A 180 -2.73 -2.17 8.57
CA ILE A 180 -3.78 -1.30 9.10
C ILE A 180 -3.68 -1.29 10.63
N MET A 181 -3.39 -2.42 11.25
CA MET A 181 -3.13 -2.62 12.69
C MET A 181 -1.76 -3.26 12.94
N PHE A 182 -1.24 -3.16 14.17
CA PHE A 182 0.00 -3.87 14.56
C PHE A 182 -0.22 -5.34 14.95
N ASP A 183 -1.46 -5.77 15.19
CA ASP A 183 -1.91 -7.18 15.46
C ASP A 183 -3.29 -7.16 16.18
N ASP A 184 -3.75 -5.99 16.66
CA ASP A 184 -5.02 -5.87 17.39
C ASP A 184 -6.17 -5.44 16.48
N LEU A 185 -6.78 -6.42 15.80
CA LEU A 185 -7.86 -6.19 14.83
C LEU A 185 -9.15 -5.67 15.47
N SER A 186 -9.27 -5.68 16.81
CA SER A 186 -10.43 -5.09 17.50
C SER A 186 -10.54 -3.58 17.32
N LEU A 187 -9.45 -2.92 16.89
CA LEU A 187 -9.38 -1.48 16.67
C LEU A 187 -9.69 -1.06 15.23
N PHE A 188 -9.98 -1.98 14.32
CA PHE A 188 -10.38 -1.63 12.95
C PHE A 188 -11.55 -0.64 12.91
N ASP A 189 -12.59 -0.85 13.73
CA ASP A 189 -13.74 0.05 13.76
C ASP A 189 -13.37 1.48 14.20
N SER A 190 -12.59 1.59 15.28
CA SER A 190 -12.12 2.88 15.79
C SER A 190 -11.29 3.65 14.76
N GLN A 191 -10.34 2.97 14.09
CA GLN A 191 -9.57 3.60 13.02
C GLN A 191 -10.43 3.95 11.81
N ASN A 192 -11.38 3.09 11.42
CA ASN A 192 -12.28 3.35 10.30
C ASN A 192 -13.15 4.60 10.54
N GLN A 193 -13.63 4.81 11.77
CA GLN A 193 -14.33 6.05 12.14
C GLN A 193 -13.42 7.27 12.00
N GLY A 194 -12.16 7.17 12.42
CA GLY A 194 -11.16 8.23 12.24
C GLY A 194 -10.87 8.55 10.76
N ILE A 195 -10.71 7.52 9.93
CA ILE A 195 -10.53 7.65 8.48
C ILE A 195 -11.77 8.25 7.80
N ALA A 196 -12.97 7.89 8.26
CA ALA A 196 -14.22 8.39 7.69
C ALA A 196 -14.34 9.93 7.79
N LEU A 197 -13.68 10.57 8.76
CA LEU A 197 -13.63 12.03 8.91
C LEU A 197 -12.99 12.73 7.70
N VAL A 198 -12.15 12.04 6.93
CA VAL A 198 -11.57 12.57 5.68
C VAL A 198 -12.67 12.91 4.66
N GLY A 199 -13.76 12.13 4.66
CA GLY A 199 -14.95 12.39 3.85
C GLY A 199 -14.93 11.84 2.42
N ILE A 200 -14.01 10.92 2.11
CA ILE A 200 -13.87 10.28 0.79
C ILE A 200 -13.90 8.75 0.93
N PRO A 201 -14.27 8.01 -0.14
CA PRO A 201 -14.17 6.54 -0.13
C PRO A 201 -12.75 6.06 0.19
N TRP A 202 -12.63 5.04 1.03
CA TRP A 202 -11.34 4.52 1.47
C TRP A 202 -11.18 3.03 1.16
N TYR A 203 -10.14 2.69 0.40
CA TYR A 203 -9.79 1.32 0.05
C TYR A 203 -8.68 0.80 0.97
N ASN A 204 -8.74 -0.48 1.32
CA ASN A 204 -7.78 -1.11 2.22
C ASN A 204 -7.15 -2.32 1.53
N VAL A 205 -5.83 -2.38 1.57
CA VAL A 205 -5.03 -3.56 1.24
C VAL A 205 -4.74 -4.28 2.55
N ILE A 206 -4.78 -5.60 2.56
CA ILE A 206 -4.41 -6.41 3.74
C ILE A 206 -2.88 -6.45 3.89
N GLY A 207 -2.38 -6.29 5.11
CA GLY A 207 -0.98 -6.52 5.46
C GLY A 207 -0.76 -7.72 6.37
N ASN A 208 0.50 -8.04 6.66
CA ASN A 208 0.84 -9.24 7.42
C ASN A 208 0.49 -9.15 8.91
N HIS A 209 0.11 -7.97 9.41
CA HIS A 209 -0.42 -7.76 10.76
C HIS A 209 -1.95 -7.68 10.81
N ASP A 210 -2.62 -7.71 9.65
CA ASP A 210 -4.08 -7.58 9.53
C ASP A 210 -4.79 -8.95 9.53
N VAL A 211 -4.09 -10.01 9.94
CA VAL A 211 -4.52 -11.41 9.83
C VAL A 211 -4.90 -12.05 11.18
N ASN A 212 -5.82 -13.00 11.14
CA ASN A 212 -6.10 -13.98 12.18
C ASN A 212 -4.91 -14.94 12.36
N ARG A 213 -3.96 -14.56 13.20
CA ARG A 213 -2.68 -15.28 13.39
C ARG A 213 -2.81 -16.72 13.92
N GLU A 214 -3.96 -17.12 14.46
CA GLU A 214 -4.20 -18.51 14.84
C GLU A 214 -4.54 -19.42 13.65
N ALA A 215 -4.82 -18.86 12.48
CA ALA A 215 -5.15 -19.59 11.27
C ALA A 215 -4.01 -20.54 10.87
N LYS A 216 -4.38 -21.80 10.57
CA LYS A 216 -3.45 -22.82 10.06
C LYS A 216 -3.38 -22.89 8.53
N ARG A 217 -4.35 -22.27 7.86
CA ARG A 217 -4.46 -22.17 6.41
C ARG A 217 -4.52 -20.70 6.03
N ASP A 218 -3.90 -20.37 4.91
CA ASP A 218 -3.87 -19.01 4.35
C ASP A 218 -5.28 -18.45 4.14
N GLU A 219 -6.17 -19.25 3.52
CA GLU A 219 -7.58 -18.94 3.24
C GLU A 219 -8.46 -18.65 4.48
N HIS A 220 -7.93 -18.84 5.69
CA HIS A 220 -8.62 -18.50 6.94
C HIS A 220 -7.95 -17.36 7.70
N SER A 221 -6.84 -16.84 7.17
CA SER A 221 -6.03 -15.85 7.86
C SER A 221 -6.61 -14.44 7.73
N ASP A 222 -7.46 -14.19 6.75
CA ASP A 222 -8.07 -12.89 6.46
C ASP A 222 -9.52 -12.76 6.92
N GLU A 223 -10.10 -13.73 7.61
CA GLU A 223 -11.53 -13.79 7.97
C GLU A 223 -12.06 -12.53 8.70
N THR A 224 -11.26 -11.93 9.59
CA THR A 224 -11.61 -10.67 10.26
C THR A 224 -11.54 -9.48 9.30
N PHE A 225 -10.54 -9.47 8.41
CA PHE A 225 -10.42 -8.47 7.35
C PHE A 225 -11.62 -8.56 6.41
N GLU A 226 -11.98 -9.76 5.96
CA GLU A 226 -13.13 -10.00 5.09
C GLU A 226 -14.43 -9.50 5.69
N ARG A 227 -14.66 -9.76 6.98
CA ARG A 227 -15.85 -9.25 7.69
C ARG A 227 -15.95 -7.72 7.67
N VAL A 228 -14.82 -7.01 7.78
CA VAL A 228 -14.81 -5.55 7.96
C VAL A 228 -14.69 -4.80 6.64
N PHE A 229 -13.85 -5.28 5.72
CA PHE A 229 -13.45 -4.58 4.51
C PHE A 229 -13.94 -5.26 3.21
N GLY A 230 -14.35 -6.52 3.28
CA GLY A 230 -14.72 -7.32 2.11
C GLY A 230 -13.55 -8.08 1.50
N PRO A 231 -13.56 -8.37 0.18
CA PRO A 231 -12.58 -9.27 -0.41
C PRO A 231 -11.15 -8.76 -0.22
N ALA A 232 -10.22 -9.65 0.16
CA ALA A 232 -8.81 -9.32 0.38
C ALA A 232 -8.08 -8.89 -0.91
N TYR A 233 -8.62 -9.26 -2.08
CA TYR A 233 -8.17 -8.80 -3.39
C TYR A 233 -9.34 -8.59 -4.35
N TYR A 234 -9.25 -7.55 -5.17
CA TYR A 234 -10.27 -7.13 -6.14
C TYR A 234 -9.70 -6.09 -7.10
N SER A 235 -10.51 -5.59 -8.02
CA SER A 235 -10.14 -4.44 -8.85
C SER A 235 -11.28 -3.45 -9.03
N PHE A 236 -10.92 -2.23 -9.39
CA PHE A 236 -11.86 -1.16 -9.71
C PHE A 236 -11.22 -0.18 -10.69
N GLU A 237 -12.05 0.58 -11.39
CA GLU A 237 -11.61 1.61 -12.33
C GLU A 237 -11.93 3.00 -11.78
N TYR A 238 -11.09 3.99 -12.07
CA TYR A 238 -11.42 5.41 -11.89
C TYR A 238 -10.73 6.19 -13.01
N GLY A 239 -11.50 6.98 -13.77
CA GLY A 239 -10.99 7.67 -14.95
C GLY A 239 -10.37 6.69 -15.96
N LYS A 240 -9.10 6.92 -16.33
CA LYS A 240 -8.33 6.06 -17.26
C LYS A 240 -7.39 5.06 -16.55
N ALA A 241 -7.55 4.89 -15.24
CA ALA A 241 -6.77 3.95 -14.45
C ALA A 241 -7.62 2.74 -14.01
N HIS A 242 -6.98 1.58 -13.99
CA HIS A 242 -7.48 0.31 -13.46
C HIS A 242 -6.63 -0.09 -12.26
N PHE A 243 -7.23 -0.07 -11.08
CA PHE A 243 -6.58 -0.35 -9.81
C PHE A 243 -6.85 -1.81 -9.43
N VAL A 244 -5.81 -2.53 -9.06
CA VAL A 244 -5.90 -3.91 -8.57
C VAL A 244 -5.39 -3.95 -7.14
N VAL A 245 -6.28 -4.22 -6.19
CA VAL A 245 -5.92 -4.49 -4.79
C VAL A 245 -5.53 -5.96 -4.69
N MET A 246 -4.34 -6.20 -4.15
CA MET A 246 -3.78 -7.53 -4.00
C MET A 246 -3.52 -7.83 -2.54
N ASP A 247 -4.08 -8.93 -2.05
CA ASP A 247 -3.47 -9.65 -0.94
C ASP A 247 -2.19 -10.29 -1.45
N ASN A 248 -1.05 -9.98 -0.84
CA ASN A 248 0.20 -10.66 -1.17
C ASN A 248 0.91 -11.22 0.07
N VAL A 249 0.13 -11.50 1.11
CA VAL A 249 0.56 -12.12 2.35
C VAL A 249 0.20 -13.61 2.30
N ASP A 250 1.13 -14.45 1.84
CA ASP A 250 0.97 -15.91 1.89
C ASP A 250 1.28 -16.40 3.30
N TRP A 251 0.22 -16.57 4.11
CA TRP A 251 0.25 -17.01 5.50
C TRP A 251 0.35 -18.54 5.60
N TYR A 252 1.26 -19.02 6.45
CA TYR A 252 1.46 -20.45 6.61
C TYR A 252 1.68 -20.88 8.07
N TYR A 253 1.31 -22.12 8.34
CA TYR A 253 1.64 -22.83 9.57
C TYR A 253 2.58 -24.00 9.26
N ASP A 254 3.78 -23.97 9.84
CA ASP A 254 4.75 -25.05 9.72
C ASP A 254 4.46 -26.13 10.77
N GLU A 255 3.93 -27.27 10.31
CA GLU A 255 3.62 -28.42 11.16
C GLU A 255 4.85 -29.05 11.83
N GLY A 256 6.05 -28.89 11.27
CA GLY A 256 7.29 -29.41 11.84
C GLY A 256 7.80 -28.55 12.99
N THR A 257 7.78 -27.23 12.84
CA THR A 257 8.24 -26.29 13.87
C THR A 257 7.15 -25.79 14.81
N LYS A 258 5.88 -26.06 14.48
CA LYS A 258 4.68 -25.56 15.16
C LYS A 258 4.64 -24.03 15.23
N LYS A 259 5.17 -23.36 14.21
CA LYS A 259 5.23 -21.90 14.11
C LYS A 259 4.44 -21.39 12.92
N HIS A 260 3.84 -20.23 13.11
CA HIS A 260 3.25 -19.46 12.03
C HIS A 260 4.29 -18.55 11.38
N GLY A 261 4.07 -18.20 10.11
CA GLY A 261 4.85 -17.22 9.38
C GLY A 261 4.10 -16.74 8.15
N TYR A 262 4.72 -15.84 7.41
CA TYR A 262 4.22 -15.38 6.12
C TYR A 262 5.38 -15.22 5.13
N ARG A 263 5.04 -15.15 3.86
CA ARG A 263 5.96 -14.77 2.79
C ARG A 263 5.23 -13.93 1.74
N GLY A 264 5.98 -13.22 0.92
CA GLY A 264 5.41 -12.47 -0.20
C GLY A 264 4.95 -13.43 -1.30
N GLY A 265 3.65 -13.50 -1.54
CA GLY A 265 3.11 -14.36 -2.59
C GLY A 265 1.60 -14.24 -2.73
N ILE A 266 1.07 -14.72 -3.86
CA ILE A 266 -0.37 -14.78 -4.12
C ILE A 266 -0.83 -16.19 -4.44
N SER A 267 -2.08 -16.48 -4.12
CA SER A 267 -2.70 -17.77 -4.41
C SER A 267 -2.89 -18.01 -5.92
N LYS A 268 -3.11 -19.27 -6.30
CA LYS A 268 -3.42 -19.62 -7.69
C LYS A 268 -4.75 -19.00 -8.16
N ALA A 269 -5.73 -18.91 -7.27
CA ALA A 269 -7.04 -18.30 -7.57
C ALA A 269 -6.87 -16.80 -7.88
N GLN A 270 -6.11 -16.08 -7.06
CA GLN A 270 -5.83 -14.67 -7.28
C GLN A 270 -5.01 -14.41 -8.55
N MET A 271 -4.03 -15.26 -8.88
CA MET A 271 -3.32 -15.17 -10.16
C MET A 271 -4.27 -15.37 -11.35
N ALA A 272 -5.20 -16.33 -11.27
CA ALA A 272 -6.20 -16.55 -12.30
C ALA A 272 -7.19 -15.38 -12.41
N PHE A 273 -7.60 -14.78 -11.28
CA PHE A 273 -8.36 -13.53 -11.25
C PHE A 273 -7.61 -12.41 -11.97
N LEU A 274 -6.33 -12.18 -11.63
CA LEU A 274 -5.51 -11.13 -12.25
C LEU A 274 -5.40 -11.34 -13.77
N GLU A 275 -5.18 -12.57 -14.23
CA GLU A 275 -5.15 -12.89 -15.66
C GLU A 275 -6.50 -12.61 -16.34
N ASN A 276 -7.62 -13.04 -15.73
CA ASN A 276 -8.96 -12.88 -16.29
C ASN A 276 -9.41 -11.41 -16.30
N ASP A 277 -9.08 -10.65 -15.27
CA ASP A 277 -9.35 -9.23 -15.17
C ASP A 277 -8.57 -8.44 -16.24
N LEU A 278 -7.25 -8.62 -16.31
CA LEU A 278 -6.40 -7.89 -17.25
C LEU A 278 -6.69 -8.16 -18.73
N LYS A 279 -7.27 -9.34 -19.07
CA LYS A 279 -7.77 -9.64 -20.42
C LYS A 279 -8.89 -8.68 -20.86
N LEU A 280 -9.66 -8.14 -19.91
CA LEU A 280 -10.78 -7.24 -20.16
C LEU A 280 -10.40 -5.75 -20.00
N VAL A 281 -9.16 -5.45 -19.64
CA VAL A 281 -8.66 -4.08 -19.49
C VAL A 281 -7.98 -3.62 -20.79
N PRO A 282 -8.41 -2.51 -21.41
CA PRO A 282 -7.72 -1.93 -22.57
C PRO A 282 -6.24 -1.60 -22.32
N GLN A 283 -5.39 -1.80 -23.33
CA GLN A 283 -3.93 -1.62 -23.25
C GLN A 283 -3.49 -0.16 -22.99
N ASP A 284 -4.36 0.81 -23.28
CA ASP A 284 -4.11 2.24 -23.10
C ASP A 284 -4.47 2.77 -21.70
N LYS A 285 -5.15 1.95 -20.88
CA LYS A 285 -5.38 2.24 -19.45
C LYS A 285 -4.12 2.03 -18.64
N LEU A 286 -3.92 2.87 -17.64
CA LEU A 286 -2.91 2.65 -16.60
C LEU A 286 -3.37 1.50 -15.69
N VAL A 287 -2.52 0.48 -15.50
CA VAL A 287 -2.72 -0.54 -14.47
C VAL A 287 -1.91 -0.19 -13.23
N VAL A 288 -2.57 -0.12 -12.08
CA VAL A 288 -1.96 0.17 -10.78
C VAL A 288 -2.15 -1.04 -9.88
N LEU A 289 -1.08 -1.79 -9.60
CA LEU A 289 -1.14 -2.87 -8.60
C LEU A 289 -0.86 -2.31 -7.21
N MET A 290 -1.79 -2.49 -6.27
CA MET A 290 -1.69 -2.06 -4.87
C MET A 290 -1.56 -3.29 -3.98
N MET A 291 -0.49 -3.37 -3.20
CA MET A 291 -0.14 -4.55 -2.40
C MET A 291 0.53 -4.13 -1.09
N HIS A 292 0.78 -5.05 -0.16
CA HIS A 292 1.45 -4.70 1.09
C HIS A 292 2.97 -4.98 1.03
N ILE A 293 3.36 -6.21 0.71
CA ILE A 293 4.77 -6.61 0.60
C ILE A 293 5.33 -6.10 -0.74
N PRO A 294 6.55 -5.54 -0.81
CA PRO A 294 7.13 -5.10 -2.09
C PRO A 294 7.18 -6.22 -3.13
N ILE A 295 6.87 -5.90 -4.39
CA ILE A 295 6.80 -6.89 -5.47
C ILE A 295 8.13 -7.61 -5.69
N THR A 296 9.25 -6.96 -5.32
CA THR A 296 10.61 -7.53 -5.37
C THR A 296 10.81 -8.70 -4.41
N SER A 297 9.94 -8.85 -3.41
CA SER A 297 9.97 -9.91 -2.41
C SER A 297 8.90 -10.98 -2.64
N MET A 298 8.23 -10.98 -3.81
CA MET A 298 7.19 -11.93 -4.15
C MET A 298 7.70 -13.11 -4.96
N GLU A 299 7.25 -14.32 -4.63
CA GLU A 299 7.55 -15.53 -5.41
C GLU A 299 6.98 -15.44 -6.83
N GLN A 300 5.75 -14.94 -6.99
CA GLN A 300 5.05 -14.86 -8.28
C GLN A 300 5.41 -13.62 -9.12
N ARG A 301 6.40 -12.81 -8.70
CA ARG A 301 6.83 -11.58 -9.41
C ARG A 301 7.01 -11.80 -10.92
N GLY A 302 7.75 -12.84 -11.31
CA GLY A 302 8.04 -13.12 -12.72
C GLY A 302 6.78 -13.48 -13.53
N ALA A 303 5.80 -14.14 -12.92
CA ALA A 303 4.52 -14.44 -13.57
C ALA A 303 3.67 -13.16 -13.75
N ILE A 304 3.62 -12.31 -12.72
CA ILE A 304 2.94 -11.00 -12.80
C ILE A 304 3.58 -10.12 -13.88
N PHE A 305 4.91 -10.05 -13.94
CA PHE A 305 5.62 -9.30 -14.97
C PHE A 305 5.29 -9.79 -16.39
N LYS A 306 5.13 -11.09 -16.60
CA LYS A 306 4.70 -11.63 -17.90
C LYS A 306 3.30 -11.18 -18.31
N LEU A 307 2.38 -10.99 -17.36
CA LEU A 307 1.04 -10.45 -17.64
C LEU A 307 1.07 -8.96 -17.99
N LEU A 308 2.08 -8.22 -17.50
CA LEU A 308 2.17 -6.78 -17.63
C LEU A 308 3.13 -6.29 -18.72
N LYS A 309 4.08 -7.11 -19.18
CA LYS A 309 5.19 -6.65 -20.04
C LYS A 309 4.77 -5.99 -21.35
N GLU A 310 3.61 -6.36 -21.90
CA GLU A 310 3.06 -5.77 -23.13
C GLU A 310 2.27 -4.49 -22.87
N ARG A 311 2.03 -4.14 -21.60
CA ARG A 311 1.28 -2.94 -21.20
C ARG A 311 2.26 -1.77 -21.02
N PRO A 312 2.15 -0.70 -21.82
CA PRO A 312 3.05 0.45 -21.71
C PRO A 312 2.79 1.33 -20.48
N PHE A 313 1.61 1.21 -19.86
CA PHE A 313 1.18 2.00 -18.71
C PHE A 313 0.88 1.09 -17.52
N THR A 314 1.90 0.81 -16.72
CA THR A 314 1.78 -0.02 -15.53
C THR A 314 2.70 0.49 -14.42
N MET A 315 2.25 0.36 -13.18
CA MET A 315 3.05 0.60 -11.99
C MET A 315 2.53 -0.25 -10.81
N SER A 316 3.35 -0.43 -9.79
CA SER A 316 2.90 -1.07 -8.54
C SER A 316 3.33 -0.29 -7.31
N VAL A 317 2.51 -0.31 -6.26
CA VAL A 317 2.75 0.41 -5.00
C VAL A 317 2.56 -0.51 -3.81
N SER A 318 3.46 -0.42 -2.81
CA SER A 318 3.43 -1.24 -1.60
C SER A 318 3.77 -0.49 -0.31
N GLY A 319 3.66 -1.16 0.83
CA GLY A 319 4.05 -0.68 2.16
C GLY A 319 5.20 -1.48 2.77
N HIS A 320 5.02 -1.92 4.04
CA HIS A 320 5.75 -2.96 4.77
C HIS A 320 7.14 -2.59 5.29
N GLN A 321 7.88 -1.74 4.58
CA GLN A 321 9.32 -1.56 4.83
C GLN A 321 9.66 -0.52 5.91
N HIS A 322 8.72 0.36 6.27
CA HIS A 322 8.96 1.52 7.17
C HIS A 322 10.11 2.45 6.71
N TYR A 323 10.30 2.52 5.40
CA TYR A 323 11.08 3.50 4.65
C TYR A 323 10.46 3.61 3.26
N GLN A 324 10.68 4.72 2.56
CA GLN A 324 10.14 4.92 1.21
C GLN A 324 11.19 4.77 0.11
N ARG A 325 10.77 4.28 -1.05
CA ARG A 325 11.65 4.14 -2.21
C ARG A 325 10.89 4.06 -3.52
N HIS A 326 11.43 4.73 -4.54
CA HIS A 326 11.05 4.51 -5.94
C HIS A 326 12.06 3.55 -6.58
N LEU A 327 11.56 2.44 -7.12
CA LEU A 327 12.33 1.39 -7.79
C LEU A 327 11.92 1.33 -9.27
N TYR A 328 12.89 1.34 -10.18
CA TYR A 328 12.65 1.16 -11.60
C TYR A 328 13.19 -0.20 -12.01
N LEU A 329 12.30 -1.20 -11.99
CA LEU A 329 12.64 -2.61 -12.17
C LEU A 329 12.86 -2.92 -13.65
N ASP A 330 13.99 -3.52 -13.98
CA ASP A 330 14.40 -3.79 -15.36
C ASP A 330 14.72 -5.28 -15.60
N GLN A 331 15.46 -5.58 -16.66
CA GLN A 331 15.81 -6.95 -17.03
C GLN A 331 16.55 -7.70 -15.92
N GLU A 332 17.37 -7.01 -15.10
CA GLU A 332 18.07 -7.62 -13.97
C GLU A 332 17.10 -8.06 -12.86
N ASP A 333 15.96 -7.38 -12.74
CA ASP A 333 14.87 -7.72 -11.83
C ASP A 333 13.88 -8.75 -12.41
N GLY A 334 14.08 -9.17 -13.67
CA GLY A 334 13.21 -10.08 -14.41
C GLY A 334 12.07 -9.40 -15.16
N TRP A 335 12.10 -8.08 -15.32
CA TRP A 335 11.15 -7.33 -16.13
C TRP A 335 11.51 -7.38 -17.62
N GLU A 336 10.53 -7.73 -18.47
CA GLU A 336 10.71 -7.90 -19.92
C GLU A 336 10.06 -6.79 -20.76
N GLY A 337 9.48 -5.77 -20.13
CA GLY A 337 8.83 -4.66 -20.85
C GLY A 337 9.84 -3.64 -21.39
N GLU A 338 9.41 -2.84 -22.38
CA GLU A 338 10.26 -1.88 -23.09
C GLU A 338 10.90 -0.82 -22.17
N LYS A 339 10.15 -0.35 -21.17
CA LYS A 339 10.59 0.63 -20.16
C LYS A 339 10.55 -0.02 -18.79
N PRO A 340 11.45 0.34 -17.85
CA PRO A 340 11.44 -0.22 -16.50
C PRO A 340 10.07 -0.09 -15.82
N HIS A 341 9.62 -1.16 -15.17
CA HIS A 341 8.40 -1.15 -14.36
C HIS A 341 8.65 -0.37 -13.07
N HIS A 342 7.86 0.66 -12.83
CA HIS A 342 8.03 1.48 -11.64
C HIS A 342 7.28 0.85 -10.46
N HIS A 343 8.03 0.50 -9.42
CA HIS A 343 7.51 0.04 -8.15
C HIS A 343 7.80 1.08 -7.06
N VAL A 344 6.78 1.49 -6.31
CA VAL A 344 6.91 2.44 -5.20
C VAL A 344 6.70 1.70 -3.88
N ILE A 345 7.72 1.69 -3.04
CA ILE A 345 7.58 1.40 -1.61
C ILE A 345 7.15 2.72 -0.97
N ASN A 346 5.86 2.81 -0.64
CA ASN A 346 5.22 4.04 -0.21
C ASN A 346 5.57 4.37 1.24
N VAL A 347 5.34 5.63 1.60
CA VAL A 347 5.57 6.12 2.97
C VAL A 347 4.62 5.47 3.97
N THR A 348 5.13 5.31 5.20
CA THR A 348 4.39 4.80 6.33
C THR A 348 3.81 5.93 7.18
N ALA A 349 2.52 5.87 7.48
CA ALA A 349 1.82 6.88 8.29
C ALA A 349 2.33 6.93 9.74
N SER A 350 2.82 5.80 10.26
CA SER A 350 3.45 5.70 11.58
C SER A 350 4.94 6.06 11.61
N GLY A 351 5.52 6.41 10.45
CA GLY A 351 6.96 6.38 10.26
C GLY A 351 7.50 4.98 10.58
N SER A 352 8.41 4.88 11.55
CA SER A 352 8.83 3.59 12.10
C SER A 352 8.08 3.29 13.41
N TRP A 353 6.81 2.86 13.33
CA TRP A 353 6.01 2.33 14.48
C TRP A 353 5.63 3.32 15.59
N TRP A 354 5.37 4.60 15.26
CA TRP A 354 5.10 5.64 16.27
C TRP A 354 6.20 5.74 17.33
N ARG A 355 7.46 5.52 16.91
CA ARG A 355 8.61 5.53 17.81
C ARG A 355 9.23 6.90 17.98
N GLY A 356 9.98 7.01 19.08
CA GLY A 356 10.79 8.15 19.44
C GLY A 356 10.13 9.08 20.44
N MET A 357 10.89 10.09 20.83
CA MET A 357 10.46 11.06 21.83
C MET A 357 9.23 11.83 21.36
N LYS A 358 8.32 12.11 22.30
CA LYS A 358 7.11 12.88 22.02
C LYS A 358 7.45 14.33 21.65
N LYS A 359 6.82 14.83 20.58
CA LYS A 359 6.85 16.24 20.15
C LYS A 359 5.73 17.02 20.83
N PHE A 360 5.68 18.33 20.56
CA PHE A 360 4.54 19.16 20.95
C PHE A 360 3.24 18.57 20.37
N GLY A 361 2.23 18.41 21.21
CA GLY A 361 1.00 17.68 20.86
C GLY A 361 0.93 16.24 21.41
N ASP A 362 1.94 15.80 22.19
CA ASP A 362 1.98 14.49 22.86
C ASP A 362 2.00 13.26 21.92
N THR A 363 2.24 13.48 20.63
CA THR A 363 2.51 12.43 19.64
C THR A 363 4.02 12.18 19.52
N PRO A 364 4.48 10.95 19.21
CA PRO A 364 5.89 10.67 18.89
C PRO A 364 6.36 11.45 17.67
N HIS A 365 7.65 11.78 17.59
CA HIS A 365 8.17 12.42 16.38
C HIS A 365 8.13 11.52 15.13
N ALA A 366 8.01 10.20 15.31
CA ALA A 366 7.64 9.21 14.29
C ALA A 366 8.39 9.32 12.95
N TYR A 367 9.71 9.44 12.98
CA TYR A 367 10.49 9.40 11.73
C TYR A 367 10.58 7.95 11.22
N SER A 368 10.57 7.79 9.90
CA SER A 368 10.93 6.57 9.20
C SER A 368 12.44 6.29 9.34
N ARG A 369 12.84 5.04 9.13
CA ARG A 369 14.24 4.60 9.38
C ARG A 369 15.26 5.23 8.43
N ASP A 370 14.80 5.76 7.31
CA ASP A 370 15.54 6.49 6.28
C ASP A 370 15.61 8.01 6.54
N GLY A 371 15.09 8.49 7.68
CA GLY A 371 15.13 9.90 8.08
C GLY A 371 14.02 10.77 7.50
N VAL A 372 13.06 10.18 6.80
CA VAL A 372 11.86 10.87 6.34
C VAL A 372 10.88 11.03 7.52
N PRO A 373 10.21 12.18 7.69
CA PRO A 373 9.08 12.30 8.63
C PRO A 373 7.98 11.26 8.35
N ASN A 374 7.06 11.04 9.30
CA ASN A 374 5.81 10.37 8.97
C ASN A 374 4.92 11.25 8.08
N GLY A 375 4.02 10.63 7.32
CA GLY A 375 3.13 11.35 6.43
C GLY A 375 2.43 10.42 5.44
N TYR A 376 2.06 10.97 4.30
CA TYR A 376 1.35 10.25 3.23
C TYR A 376 1.79 10.74 1.85
N SER A 377 1.40 10.00 0.82
CA SER A 377 1.58 10.39 -0.57
C SER A 377 0.27 10.94 -1.14
N ILE A 378 0.37 12.04 -1.87
CA ILE A 378 -0.67 12.52 -2.78
C ILE A 378 -0.27 12.06 -4.17
N VAL A 379 -1.06 11.14 -4.73
CA VAL A 379 -0.83 10.60 -6.07
C VAL A 379 -1.77 11.28 -7.04
N THR A 380 -1.22 12.07 -7.98
CA THR A 380 -1.99 12.68 -9.05
C THR A 380 -1.97 11.75 -10.26
N PHE A 381 -3.15 11.40 -10.76
CA PHE A 381 -3.35 10.69 -12.02
C PHE A 381 -3.81 11.69 -13.08
N ASP A 382 -3.24 11.60 -14.27
CA ASP A 382 -3.64 12.40 -15.44
C ASP A 382 -3.75 11.47 -16.65
N GLY A 383 -4.98 11.03 -16.92
CA GLY A 383 -5.23 9.95 -17.88
C GLY A 383 -4.53 8.65 -17.46
N ASN A 384 -3.51 8.25 -18.21
CA ASN A 384 -2.71 7.03 -17.94
C ASN A 384 -1.31 7.34 -17.37
N GLN A 385 -1.06 8.60 -17.01
CA GLN A 385 0.15 9.04 -16.33
C GLN A 385 -0.13 9.27 -14.84
N TYR A 386 0.93 9.28 -14.04
CA TYR A 386 0.84 9.50 -12.61
C TYR A 386 2.07 10.22 -12.06
N ALA A 387 1.90 10.88 -10.92
CA ALA A 387 2.97 11.54 -10.18
C ALA A 387 2.75 11.45 -8.68
N PHE A 388 3.82 11.18 -7.94
CA PHE A 388 3.83 11.16 -6.48
C PHE A 388 4.33 12.51 -5.95
N GLN A 389 3.59 13.05 -4.99
CA GLN A 389 4.07 14.12 -4.10
C GLN A 389 3.98 13.58 -2.68
N TYR A 390 5.04 13.78 -1.91
CA TYR A 390 5.02 13.44 -0.49
C TYR A 390 4.42 14.58 0.32
N GLN A 391 3.75 14.28 1.43
CA GLN A 391 3.23 15.27 2.37
C GLN A 391 3.65 14.82 3.77
N ALA A 392 4.61 15.55 4.35
CA ALA A 392 5.03 15.33 5.73
C ALA A 392 3.94 15.83 6.68
N ALA A 393 3.52 14.98 7.61
CA ALA A 393 2.54 15.30 8.63
C ALA A 393 2.88 16.62 9.34
N ASN A 394 1.90 17.53 9.43
CA ASN A 394 2.04 18.81 10.13
C ASN A 394 3.15 19.71 9.55
N ARG A 395 3.41 19.62 8.23
CA ARG A 395 4.37 20.46 7.50
C ARG A 395 3.75 21.11 6.26
N PRO A 396 4.25 22.28 5.83
CA PRO A 396 3.86 22.87 4.55
C PRO A 396 4.11 21.93 3.37
N ALA A 397 3.23 21.98 2.35
CA ALA A 397 3.30 21.11 1.18
C ALA A 397 4.59 21.25 0.34
N ASP A 398 5.31 22.38 0.47
CA ASP A 398 6.60 22.61 -0.19
C ASP A 398 7.80 22.04 0.60
N TYR A 399 7.59 21.50 1.81
CA TYR A 399 8.60 20.80 2.59
C TYR A 399 8.84 19.38 2.04
N GLN A 400 9.52 19.31 0.89
CA GLN A 400 9.83 18.05 0.18
C GLN A 400 11.24 17.52 0.41
N MET A 401 12.04 18.19 1.25
CA MET A 401 13.37 17.72 1.58
C MET A 401 13.86 18.22 2.94
N HIS A 402 14.75 17.45 3.55
CA HIS A 402 15.52 17.84 4.73
C HIS A 402 16.99 18.05 4.37
N ILE A 403 17.60 19.15 4.84
CA ILE A 403 19.04 19.42 4.63
C ILE A 403 19.79 19.30 5.95
N SER A 404 20.65 18.29 6.04
CA SER A 404 21.62 18.14 7.14
C SER A 404 22.95 18.80 6.75
N ALA A 405 23.40 19.73 7.58
CA ALA A 405 24.72 20.37 7.43
C ALA A 405 25.22 20.89 8.78
N PRO A 406 26.54 21.01 8.98
CA PRO A 406 27.09 21.65 10.17
C PRO A 406 26.55 23.08 10.33
N VAL A 407 26.01 23.38 11.51
CA VAL A 407 25.61 24.76 11.84
C VAL A 407 26.84 25.67 11.85
N GLN A 408 27.97 25.15 12.30
CA GLN A 408 29.27 25.79 12.28
C GLN A 408 30.24 24.94 11.48
N TYR A 409 30.94 25.60 10.56
CA TYR A 409 31.91 25.01 9.64
C TYR A 409 33.24 25.74 9.79
N SER A 410 34.33 25.03 10.09
CA SER A 410 35.70 25.56 10.00
C SER A 410 36.34 25.11 8.69
N ASN A 411 37.24 25.92 8.15
CA ASN A 411 37.93 25.61 6.89
C ASN A 411 38.95 24.46 7.01
N GLU A 412 39.16 23.91 8.21
CA GLU A 412 40.18 22.92 8.51
C GLU A 412 39.73 21.48 8.26
N GLN A 413 38.42 21.23 8.22
CA GLN A 413 37.86 19.88 8.07
C GLN A 413 36.96 19.79 6.83
N ALA A 414 37.10 18.68 6.10
CA ALA A 414 36.16 18.37 5.04
C ALA A 414 34.77 18.13 5.67
N ALA A 415 33.79 18.88 5.20
CA ALA A 415 32.41 18.72 5.61
C ALA A 415 31.51 18.62 4.38
N PHE A 416 30.36 17.98 4.56
CA PHE A 416 29.35 17.80 3.55
C PHE A 416 28.04 18.41 4.03
N ALA A 417 27.26 18.90 3.07
CA ALA A 417 25.84 19.13 3.23
C ALA A 417 25.10 17.99 2.54
N TYR A 418 24.16 17.38 3.24
CA TYR A 418 23.30 16.33 2.76
C TYR A 418 21.90 16.88 2.50
N THR A 419 21.23 16.40 1.46
CA THR A 419 19.80 16.62 1.25
C THR A 419 19.11 15.27 1.09
N ASN A 420 18.14 15.03 1.95
CA ASN A 420 17.21 13.91 1.87
C ASN A 420 15.95 14.44 1.16
N VAL A 421 15.75 14.08 -0.12
CA VAL A 421 14.59 14.52 -0.91
C VAL A 421 13.50 13.46 -0.78
N PHE A 422 12.42 13.80 -0.09
CA PHE A 422 11.32 12.88 0.16
C PHE A 422 10.65 12.47 -1.17
N SER A 423 10.27 11.21 -1.31
CA SER A 423 9.80 10.65 -2.59
C SER A 423 10.78 10.91 -3.77
N GLY A 424 12.06 11.11 -3.47
CA GLY A 424 13.12 11.21 -4.47
C GLY A 424 13.47 9.85 -5.07
N SER A 425 14.11 9.85 -6.23
CA SER A 425 14.56 8.65 -6.93
C SER A 425 15.86 8.91 -7.70
N GLU A 426 16.43 7.87 -8.31
CA GLU A 426 17.57 8.02 -9.23
C GLU A 426 17.28 8.94 -10.44
N LYS A 427 15.99 9.16 -10.75
CA LYS A 427 15.54 10.07 -11.82
C LYS A 427 15.34 11.51 -11.32
N THR A 428 15.54 11.79 -10.04
CA THR A 428 15.45 13.15 -9.48
C THR A 428 16.74 13.91 -9.79
N GLU A 429 16.62 15.06 -10.47
CA GLU A 429 17.75 15.94 -10.74
C GLU A 429 17.98 16.85 -9.51
N VAL A 430 19.15 16.74 -8.88
CA VAL A 430 19.49 17.57 -7.70
C VAL A 430 20.67 18.48 -8.00
N THR A 431 20.49 19.77 -7.69
CA THR A 431 21.56 20.77 -7.77
C THR A 431 21.73 21.47 -6.44
N ALA A 432 22.91 22.01 -6.19
CA ALA A 432 23.21 22.75 -4.97
C ALA A 432 24.04 24.00 -5.24
N LEU A 433 23.81 25.02 -4.44
CA LEU A 433 24.57 26.25 -4.46
C LEU A 433 24.77 26.80 -3.04
N LEU A 434 25.90 27.46 -2.84
CA LEU A 434 26.22 28.20 -1.63
C LEU A 434 26.06 29.69 -1.91
N ARG A 435 25.26 30.36 -1.09
CA ARG A 435 24.99 31.80 -1.19
C ARG A 435 25.56 32.50 0.04
N ASN A 436 26.36 33.55 -0.16
CA ASN A 436 26.80 34.39 0.95
C ASN A 436 25.79 35.51 1.26
N ARG A 437 25.99 36.23 2.37
CA ARG A 437 25.15 37.39 2.76
C ARG A 437 25.05 38.52 1.73
N LYS A 438 25.96 38.59 0.75
CA LYS A 438 25.96 39.58 -0.34
C LYS A 438 25.24 39.07 -1.60
N GLY A 439 24.63 37.88 -1.54
CA GLY A 439 23.95 37.26 -2.67
C GLY A 439 24.88 36.60 -3.70
N LYS A 440 26.22 36.58 -3.47
CA LYS A 440 27.15 35.85 -4.35
C LYS A 440 26.85 34.36 -4.24
N ARG A 441 26.64 33.73 -5.39
CA ARG A 441 26.35 32.30 -5.52
C ARG A 441 27.61 31.54 -5.97
N MET A 442 27.78 30.35 -5.44
CA MET A 442 28.81 29.39 -5.83
C MET A 442 28.11 28.05 -6.05
N LYS A 443 28.26 27.46 -7.24
CA LYS A 443 27.74 26.11 -7.49
C LYS A 443 28.51 25.10 -6.66
N LEU A 444 27.80 24.16 -6.04
CA LEU A 444 28.40 23.02 -5.37
C LEU A 444 28.29 21.79 -6.26
N GLU A 445 29.29 20.92 -6.20
CA GLU A 445 29.22 19.60 -6.83
C GLU A 445 28.35 18.70 -5.95
N VAL A 446 27.30 18.15 -6.56
CA VAL A 446 26.34 17.24 -5.91
C VAL A 446 26.63 15.83 -6.40
N ILE A 447 26.71 14.88 -5.48
CA ILE A 447 26.85 13.46 -5.78
C ILE A 447 25.75 12.67 -5.06
N PRO A 448 25.23 11.58 -5.66
CA PRO A 448 24.33 10.66 -4.99
C PRO A 448 24.94 10.08 -3.69
N ALA A 449 24.11 9.89 -2.67
CA ALA A 449 24.47 9.30 -1.38
C ALA A 449 23.47 8.20 -0.96
N HIS A 450 22.95 7.45 -1.94
CA HIS A 450 21.86 6.48 -1.78
C HIS A 450 22.17 5.28 -0.88
N THR A 451 23.43 5.04 -0.56
CA THR A 451 23.89 3.94 0.31
C THR A 451 24.30 4.43 1.71
N GLU A 452 24.15 5.72 1.99
CA GLU A 452 24.42 6.33 3.28
C GLU A 452 23.13 6.47 4.08
N VAL A 453 23.24 6.48 5.41
CA VAL A 453 22.12 6.80 6.31
C VAL A 453 21.86 8.31 6.32
N ASP A 454 20.65 8.72 6.70
CA ASP A 454 20.38 10.14 6.98
C ASP A 454 21.17 10.60 8.22
N GLN A 455 21.89 11.71 8.07
CA GLN A 455 22.83 12.19 9.08
C GLN A 455 22.14 12.79 10.32
N ASP A 456 21.01 13.49 10.13
CA ASP A 456 20.29 14.11 11.25
C ASP A 456 19.44 13.06 11.98
N TYR A 457 18.86 12.07 11.28
CA TYR A 457 18.21 10.92 11.90
C TYR A 457 19.20 10.08 12.72
N LYS A 458 20.39 9.77 12.15
CA LYS A 458 21.44 9.05 12.87
C LYS A 458 21.84 9.80 14.14
N LYS A 459 22.04 11.11 14.04
CA LYS A 459 22.38 11.94 15.20
C LYS A 459 21.28 11.92 16.26
N LEU A 460 20.01 12.02 15.85
CA LEU A 460 18.87 11.93 16.77
C LEU A 460 18.81 10.57 17.48
N TYR A 461 19.01 9.48 16.73
CA TYR A 461 19.12 8.13 17.29
C TYR A 461 20.25 8.02 18.32
N ASP A 462 21.47 8.45 17.97
CA ASP A 462 22.62 8.41 18.88
C ASP A 462 22.36 9.23 20.17
N GLN A 463 21.67 10.37 20.04
CA GLN A 463 21.28 11.21 21.17
C GLN A 463 20.26 10.51 22.09
N GLU A 464 19.28 9.83 21.52
CA GLU A 464 18.31 9.04 22.29
C GLU A 464 19.01 7.90 23.04
N GLN A 465 19.90 7.16 22.38
CA GLN A 465 20.66 6.08 23.02
C GLN A 465 21.48 6.59 24.21
N ALA A 466 22.19 7.72 24.04
CA ALA A 466 22.94 8.34 25.11
C ALA A 466 22.04 8.87 26.26
N LEU A 467 20.83 9.35 25.94
CA LEU A 467 19.87 9.77 26.96
C LEU A 467 19.33 8.57 27.74
N LYS A 468 18.94 7.50 27.04
CA LYS A 468 18.46 6.25 27.63
C LYS A 468 19.51 5.66 28.58
N GLU A 469 20.79 5.66 28.21
CA GLU A 469 21.88 5.23 29.08
C GLU A 469 21.96 6.08 30.36
N LYS A 470 21.91 7.42 30.24
CA LYS A 470 21.91 8.33 31.39
C LYS A 470 20.72 8.13 32.33
N LEU A 471 19.58 7.67 31.79
CA LEU A 471 18.37 7.37 32.56
C LEU A 471 18.34 5.92 33.10
N GLY A 472 19.45 5.17 32.97
CA GLY A 472 19.52 3.78 33.43
C GLY A 472 18.58 2.85 32.68
N GLY A 473 18.33 3.13 31.39
CA GLY A 473 17.44 2.36 30.52
C GLY A 473 15.95 2.66 30.68
N LYS A 474 15.56 3.60 31.56
CA LYS A 474 14.16 3.92 31.83
C LYS A 474 13.71 5.10 30.96
N ILE A 475 12.81 4.83 30.01
CA ILE A 475 12.14 5.82 29.17
C ILE A 475 10.63 5.56 29.21
N ASP A 476 9.83 6.61 28.98
CA ASP A 476 8.36 6.58 28.94
C ASP A 476 7.80 6.68 27.51
N TRP A 477 8.66 6.56 26.50
CA TRP A 477 8.30 6.43 25.08
C TRP A 477 8.88 5.15 24.47
N VAL A 478 8.48 4.84 23.23
CA VAL A 478 9.00 3.67 22.49
C VAL A 478 10.28 4.07 21.77
N GLU A 479 11.38 3.37 22.06
CA GLU A 479 12.71 3.62 21.50
C GLU A 479 12.73 3.64 19.96
N MET A 480 13.49 4.57 19.38
CA MET A 480 13.68 4.71 17.94
C MET A 480 14.27 3.45 17.31
N SER A 481 13.90 3.22 16.05
CA SER A 481 14.50 2.17 15.24
C SER A 481 15.86 2.60 14.71
N ALA A 482 16.78 1.64 14.59
CA ALA A 482 18.11 1.92 14.03
C ALA A 482 18.02 2.47 12.59
N PRO A 483 18.86 3.46 12.23
CA PRO A 483 18.91 4.04 10.89
C PRO A 483 19.17 3.00 9.80
N VAL A 484 18.57 3.20 8.62
CA VAL A 484 18.88 2.46 7.39
C VAL A 484 19.38 3.40 6.30
N GLN A 485 19.87 2.81 5.21
CA GLN A 485 20.30 3.55 4.03
C GLN A 485 19.11 4.32 3.43
N ALA A 486 19.31 5.60 3.14
CA ALA A 486 18.31 6.45 2.52
C ALA A 486 18.53 6.47 1.00
N GLY A 487 17.67 5.76 0.25
CA GLY A 487 17.77 5.61 -1.20
C GLY A 487 17.49 6.89 -2.02
N HIS A 488 17.23 8.01 -1.35
CA HIS A 488 16.79 9.28 -1.93
C HIS A 488 17.54 10.47 -1.30
N GLN A 489 18.83 10.26 -1.05
CA GLN A 489 19.74 11.26 -0.49
C GLN A 489 20.88 11.63 -1.46
N TRP A 490 21.27 12.89 -1.45
CA TRP A 490 22.45 13.44 -2.16
C TRP A 490 23.31 14.23 -1.19
N LYS A 491 24.58 14.44 -1.54
CA LYS A 491 25.48 15.28 -0.76
C LYS A 491 26.32 16.20 -1.63
N ALA A 492 26.72 17.32 -1.04
CA ALA A 492 27.61 18.30 -1.63
C ALA A 492 28.76 18.62 -0.67
N LYS A 493 29.99 18.60 -1.17
CA LYS A 493 31.17 18.95 -0.36
C LYS A 493 31.19 20.47 -0.13
N LEU A 494 31.35 20.88 1.12
CA LEU A 494 31.51 22.30 1.46
C LEU A 494 32.92 22.79 1.08
N PRO A 495 33.04 23.94 0.39
CA PRO A 495 34.32 24.46 -0.06
C PRO A 495 35.13 25.05 1.09
N THR A 496 36.44 24.84 1.05
CA THR A 496 37.40 25.41 2.00
C THR A 496 37.84 26.82 1.58
N GLY A 497 38.45 27.56 2.50
CA GLY A 497 38.96 28.91 2.24
C GLY A 497 37.87 29.99 2.16
N LEU A 498 36.67 29.70 2.68
CA LEU A 498 35.60 30.68 2.75
C LEU A 498 35.91 31.74 3.82
N PRO A 499 35.71 33.04 3.54
CA PRO A 499 35.74 34.06 4.57
C PRO A 499 34.71 33.78 5.68
N ALA A 500 35.09 34.04 6.93
CA ALA A 500 34.18 33.90 8.06
C ALA A 500 32.90 34.74 7.86
N GLY A 501 31.75 34.15 8.19
CA GLY A 501 30.46 34.78 7.99
C GLY A 501 29.31 33.79 7.81
N MET A 502 28.13 34.33 7.50
CA MET A 502 26.92 33.55 7.24
C MET A 502 26.78 33.24 5.75
N TYR A 503 26.42 31.98 5.49
CA TYR A 503 26.11 31.46 4.17
C TYR A 503 24.82 30.65 4.25
N THR A 504 24.21 30.42 3.10
CA THR A 504 23.04 29.57 2.93
C THR A 504 23.38 28.53 1.89
N ILE A 505 23.24 27.25 2.24
CA ILE A 505 23.22 26.15 1.29
C ILE A 505 21.80 26.08 0.73
N GLU A 506 21.68 25.99 -0.57
CA GLU A 506 20.42 25.87 -1.29
C GLU A 506 20.51 24.61 -2.13
N PHE A 507 19.63 23.65 -1.85
CA PHE A 507 19.41 22.48 -2.71
C PHE A 507 18.13 22.70 -3.51
N GLN A 508 18.15 22.31 -4.77
CA GLN A 508 17.00 22.26 -5.63
C GLN A 508 16.86 20.85 -6.18
N ALA A 509 15.68 20.27 -6.02
CA ALA A 509 15.32 18.97 -6.57
C ALA A 509 14.24 19.15 -7.64
N LYS A 510 14.48 18.61 -8.83
CA LYS A 510 13.49 18.52 -9.90
C LYS A 510 13.08 17.06 -10.07
N GLN A 511 11.82 16.79 -9.79
CA GLN A 511 11.24 15.45 -9.89
C GLN A 511 10.95 15.07 -11.36
N PRO A 512 10.77 13.77 -11.67
CA PRO A 512 10.54 13.31 -13.04
C PRO A 512 9.32 13.93 -13.74
N ASN A 513 8.30 14.31 -12.97
CA ASN A 513 7.11 15.02 -13.45
C ASN A 513 7.35 16.52 -13.73
N GLY A 514 8.57 17.02 -13.51
CA GLY A 514 8.95 18.42 -13.69
C GLY A 514 8.70 19.32 -12.48
N ALA A 515 8.12 18.82 -11.39
CA ALA A 515 7.96 19.59 -10.15
C ALA A 515 9.33 19.96 -9.58
N VAL A 516 9.47 21.20 -9.11
CA VAL A 516 10.72 21.74 -8.56
C VAL A 516 10.51 22.15 -7.11
N TYR A 517 11.34 21.62 -6.23
CA TYR A 517 11.34 21.94 -4.81
C TYR A 517 12.70 22.50 -4.40
N GLN A 518 12.67 23.41 -3.43
CA GLN A 518 13.87 24.10 -2.95
C GLN A 518 13.97 23.98 -1.42
N GLY A 519 15.13 23.52 -0.95
CA GLY A 519 15.49 23.52 0.46
C GLY A 519 16.59 24.55 0.74
N LEU A 520 16.55 25.17 1.92
CA LEU A 520 17.54 26.14 2.36
C LEU A 520 18.08 25.78 3.75
N ARG A 521 19.41 25.85 3.93
CA ARG A 521 20.07 25.64 5.21
C ARG A 521 21.13 26.72 5.48
N PRO A 522 20.92 27.60 6.48
CA PRO A 522 21.94 28.53 6.93
C PRO A 522 23.11 27.81 7.62
N ILE A 523 24.34 28.27 7.35
CA ILE A 523 25.57 27.82 8.02
C ILE A 523 26.44 29.01 8.40
N ARG A 524 27.25 28.85 9.44
CA ARG A 524 28.25 29.82 9.88
C ARG A 524 29.65 29.30 9.60
N VAL A 525 30.38 30.00 8.74
CA VAL A 525 31.82 29.78 8.54
C VAL A 525 32.57 30.51 9.64
N VAL A 526 33.38 29.79 10.38
CA VAL A 526 34.29 30.33 11.41
C VAL A 526 35.74 30.25 10.92
N LYS A 527 36.61 31.04 11.56
CA LYS A 527 38.05 30.97 11.31
C LYS A 527 38.63 29.66 11.81
#